data_AF-A0A8J6HUD1-F1
#
_entry.id   AF-A0A8J6HUD1-F1
#
_cell.length_a   1.000
_cell.length_b   1.000
_cell.length_c   1.000
_cell.angle_alpha   90.00
_cell.angle_beta   90.00
_cell.angle_gamma   90.00
#
_symmetry.space_group_name_H-M   'P 1'
#
loop_
_entity.id
_entity.type
_entity.pdbx_description
1 polymer ?
#
loop_
_entity_poly.entity_id
_entity_poly.type
_entity_poly.pdbx_seq_one_letter_code
_entity_poly.pdbx_strand_id
1 'polypeptide(L)'
;VWDELVLAGHEFRSAMTQSLRKSGGVSRFIARRVFEETLDVRLGHALGYLFEEVAENEDGGIRPTYDLSVPENVTYVAGGFVSHNTIGLMMDCDTTGVEPDLALVKFKKLVGGGSMQIVNQTVPRALRNLGYQPEQVEAVVAHIAEHGHVVDAPSLKREHYPVFDCAMGERTIAPMGHVRMMAAIQPFISGAISKTVNMPESATVADIEEIHYQGWKLGLKALAIYRDNCKVGQPLSVAKSSSSTTEASASVESTTPTAVAHGPVRKRLPKRRPSQTISFSVGGAEGYLTASSYPDDGLGEIFLKLGKQGSTLAGVMDAFSVAVSVALQYGVPLDTYVEKFMNMRFEPAGMTDDPDIRMANSMVDYIFRRLALDFLPYEQRADLGIFTAAERTAQVNGDPLPSEVDLVGLASSAPLTESADSTVKSGEFQREPVPEPHELGSSTELLELIQGKAADAPLCFTCGTKMRPAGSCYVCEGCGSTSGCS
;
A
#
# COMPACT_ATOMS: atom_id res chain seq x y z
N VAL A 1 48.40 -16.63 -1.14
CA VAL A 1 48.14 -15.30 -1.77
C VAL A 1 48.35 -14.15 -0.81
N TRP A 2 47.47 -13.89 0.16
CA TRP A 2 47.58 -12.71 1.02
C TRP A 2 48.86 -12.65 1.88
N ASP A 3 49.31 -13.79 2.41
CA ASP A 3 50.58 -13.87 3.15
C ASP A 3 51.83 -13.70 2.25
N GLU A 4 51.70 -13.95 0.94
CA GLU A 4 52.76 -13.71 -0.05
C GLU A 4 52.81 -12.23 -0.45
N LEU A 5 51.65 -11.58 -0.59
CA LEU A 5 51.53 -10.21 -1.08
C LEU A 5 51.70 -9.16 0.03
N VAL A 6 51.41 -9.52 1.29
CA VAL A 6 51.42 -8.59 2.42
C VAL A 6 52.37 -9.09 3.51
N LEU A 7 53.67 -8.81 3.31
CA LEU A 7 54.77 -9.27 4.15
C LEU A 7 54.73 -8.70 5.58
N ALA A 8 55.52 -9.29 6.48
CA ALA A 8 55.55 -8.91 7.89
C ALA A 8 56.04 -7.47 8.03
N GLY A 9 55.22 -6.60 8.65
CA GLY A 9 55.50 -5.16 8.78
C GLY A 9 54.75 -4.26 7.79
N HIS A 10 54.02 -4.83 6.83
CA HIS A 10 53.17 -4.06 5.91
C HIS A 10 52.00 -3.39 6.64
N GLU A 11 51.67 -2.14 6.29
CA GLU A 11 50.68 -1.32 6.99
C GLU A 11 49.29 -1.99 7.08
N PHE A 12 48.86 -2.65 6.00
CA PHE A 12 47.58 -3.36 5.94
C PHE A 12 47.58 -4.78 6.52
N ARG A 13 48.71 -5.33 6.98
CA ARG A 13 48.78 -6.74 7.42
C ARG A 13 47.81 -7.05 8.56
N SER A 14 47.81 -6.23 9.60
CA SER A 14 46.94 -6.42 10.77
C SER A 14 45.46 -6.34 10.39
N ALA A 15 45.09 -5.36 9.54
CA ALA A 15 43.72 -5.19 9.07
C ALA A 15 43.26 -6.35 8.17
N MET A 16 44.12 -6.79 7.26
CA MET A 16 43.88 -7.91 6.36
C MET A 16 43.70 -9.24 7.11
N THR A 17 44.63 -9.57 8.01
CA THR A 17 44.54 -10.80 8.82
C THR A 17 43.28 -10.80 9.69
N GLN A 18 42.90 -9.64 10.25
CA GLN A 18 41.67 -9.51 11.02
C GLN A 18 40.42 -9.69 10.13
N SER A 19 40.41 -9.10 8.93
CA SER A 19 39.32 -9.21 7.97
C SER A 19 39.11 -10.65 7.49
N LEU A 20 40.20 -11.35 7.14
CA LEU A 20 40.18 -12.75 6.73
C LEU A 20 39.62 -13.66 7.83
N ARG A 21 40.02 -13.43 9.09
CA ARG A 21 39.51 -14.20 10.23
C ARG A 21 38.03 -13.96 10.52
N LYS A 22 37.54 -12.73 10.33
CA LYS A 22 36.16 -12.36 10.64
C LYS A 22 35.17 -12.71 9.53
N SER A 23 35.55 -12.53 8.28
CA SER A 23 34.63 -12.53 7.13
C SER A 23 35.01 -13.52 6.03
N GLY A 24 36.18 -14.17 6.13
CA GLY A 24 36.72 -14.99 5.04
C GLY A 24 37.23 -14.18 3.84
N GLY A 25 37.15 -12.84 3.88
CA GLY A 25 37.51 -11.95 2.78
C GLY A 25 38.35 -10.74 3.20
N VAL A 26 38.91 -10.06 2.20
CA VAL A 26 39.64 -8.79 2.35
C VAL A 26 38.86 -7.71 1.62
N SER A 27 38.79 -6.52 2.21
CA SER A 27 38.08 -5.41 1.57
C SER A 27 38.70 -5.06 0.22
N ARG A 28 37.86 -4.69 -0.74
CA ARG A 28 38.31 -4.32 -2.09
C ARG A 28 39.26 -3.12 -2.09
N PHE A 29 39.13 -2.23 -1.10
CA PHE A 29 40.06 -1.12 -0.89
C PHE A 29 41.47 -1.62 -0.57
N ILE A 30 41.62 -2.51 0.41
CA ILE A 30 42.92 -3.10 0.76
C ILE A 30 43.47 -3.90 -0.42
N ALA A 31 42.61 -4.67 -1.09
CA ALA A 31 42.98 -5.42 -2.29
C ALA A 31 43.51 -4.50 -3.41
N ARG A 32 42.87 -3.35 -3.66
CA ARG A 32 43.36 -2.36 -4.63
C ARG A 32 44.71 -1.76 -4.25
N ARG A 33 44.89 -1.38 -2.98
CA ARG A 33 46.19 -0.84 -2.51
C ARG A 33 47.31 -1.84 -2.65
N VAL A 34 47.08 -3.07 -2.22
CA VAL A 34 48.06 -4.16 -2.39
C VAL A 34 48.32 -4.45 -3.88
N PHE A 35 47.30 -4.37 -4.74
CA PHE A 35 47.49 -4.52 -6.19
C PHE A 35 48.30 -3.38 -6.82
N GLU A 36 48.05 -2.12 -6.43
CA GLU A 36 48.82 -0.96 -6.91
C GLU A 36 50.31 -1.10 -6.62
N GLU A 37 50.67 -1.74 -5.50
CA GLU A 37 52.05 -1.95 -5.08
C GLU A 37 52.70 -3.22 -5.65
N THR A 38 51.94 -4.32 -5.69
CA THR A 38 52.49 -5.64 -6.06
C THR A 38 52.32 -5.98 -7.54
N LEU A 39 51.34 -5.34 -8.20
CA LEU A 39 50.89 -5.66 -9.56
C LEU A 39 50.62 -7.16 -9.77
N ASP A 40 50.23 -7.88 -8.71
CA ASP A 40 50.01 -9.33 -8.78
C ASP A 40 48.83 -9.64 -9.73
N VAL A 41 49.10 -10.47 -10.73
CA VAL A 41 48.15 -10.79 -11.81
C VAL A 41 46.89 -11.48 -11.29
N ARG A 42 47.00 -12.29 -10.23
CA ARG A 42 45.85 -12.98 -9.63
C ARG A 42 44.92 -11.97 -8.96
N LEU A 43 45.52 -11.00 -8.26
CA LEU A 43 44.79 -9.92 -7.60
C LEU A 43 44.18 -8.94 -8.62
N GLY A 44 44.92 -8.62 -9.68
CA GLY A 44 44.42 -7.82 -10.81
C GLY A 44 43.23 -8.47 -11.50
N HIS A 45 43.29 -9.77 -11.76
CA HIS A 45 42.16 -10.54 -12.32
C HIS A 45 40.95 -10.53 -11.39
N ALA A 46 41.15 -10.78 -10.08
CA ALA A 46 40.08 -10.72 -9.09
C ALA A 46 39.45 -9.31 -8.95
N LEU A 47 40.25 -8.26 -9.10
CA LEU A 47 39.78 -6.87 -9.15
C LEU A 47 39.16 -6.50 -10.50
N GLY A 48 39.33 -7.29 -11.55
CA GLY A 48 38.67 -7.12 -12.84
C GLY A 48 37.20 -7.52 -12.85
N TYR A 49 36.78 -8.42 -11.94
CA TYR A 49 35.38 -8.84 -11.75
C TYR A 49 34.53 -7.72 -11.10
N LEU A 50 34.28 -6.64 -11.82
CA LEU A 50 33.26 -5.66 -11.46
C LEU A 50 32.02 -5.81 -12.34
N PHE A 51 32.23 -6.18 -13.61
CA PHE A 51 31.19 -6.45 -14.59
C PHE A 51 31.72 -7.47 -15.58
N GLU A 52 30.88 -8.40 -16.05
CA GLU A 52 31.22 -9.20 -17.23
C GLU A 52 31.43 -8.24 -18.41
N GLU A 53 32.48 -8.47 -19.20
CA GLU A 53 32.66 -7.76 -20.45
C GLU A 53 31.52 -8.22 -21.37
N VAL A 54 30.68 -7.29 -21.82
CA VAL A 54 29.59 -7.60 -22.75
C VAL A 54 30.23 -8.00 -24.07
N ALA A 55 30.37 -9.31 -24.28
CA ALA A 55 31.03 -9.88 -25.45
C ALA A 55 30.27 -9.56 -26.75
N GLU A 56 28.95 -9.43 -26.64
CA GLU A 56 28.05 -9.09 -27.74
C GLU A 56 26.80 -8.41 -27.16
N ASN A 57 26.31 -7.38 -27.84
CA ASN A 57 25.05 -6.71 -27.52
C ASN A 57 24.19 -6.70 -28.79
N GLU A 58 23.22 -7.60 -28.85
CA GLU A 58 22.26 -7.63 -29.93
C GLU A 58 21.08 -6.72 -29.57
N ASP A 59 20.86 -5.69 -30.39
CA ASP A 59 19.61 -4.93 -30.35
C ASP A 59 18.47 -5.87 -30.80
N GLY A 60 17.68 -6.34 -29.83
CA GLY A 60 16.53 -7.22 -30.07
C GLY A 60 15.40 -6.57 -30.89
N GLY A 61 15.57 -5.29 -31.25
CA GLY A 61 14.61 -4.45 -31.94
C GLY A 61 13.47 -3.99 -31.04
N ILE A 62 12.54 -3.23 -31.60
CA ILE A 62 11.29 -2.90 -30.91
C ILE A 62 10.45 -4.18 -30.82
N ARG A 63 10.45 -4.80 -29.64
CA ARG A 63 9.54 -5.90 -29.31
C ARG A 63 8.43 -5.37 -28.41
N PRO A 64 7.14 -5.55 -28.76
CA PRO A 64 6.06 -5.26 -27.83
C PRO A 64 6.18 -6.23 -26.65
N THR A 65 6.56 -5.72 -25.49
CA THR A 65 6.82 -6.48 -24.27
C THR A 65 5.51 -6.99 -23.66
N TYR A 66 4.95 -8.07 -24.22
CA TYR A 66 3.78 -8.76 -23.68
C TYR A 66 4.07 -10.20 -23.22
N ASP A 67 5.33 -10.64 -23.29
CA ASP A 67 5.72 -11.96 -22.82
C ASP A 67 6.40 -11.87 -21.44
N LEU A 68 5.66 -12.22 -20.39
CA LEU A 68 6.14 -12.36 -19.01
C LEU A 68 6.78 -13.74 -18.75
N SER A 69 6.89 -14.61 -19.75
CA SER A 69 7.68 -15.84 -19.59
C SER A 69 9.16 -15.45 -19.52
N VAL A 70 9.66 -15.27 -18.30
CA VAL A 70 11.11 -15.15 -18.07
C VAL A 70 11.70 -16.52 -18.37
N PRO A 71 12.55 -16.68 -19.40
CA PRO A 71 13.21 -17.96 -19.63
C PRO A 71 14.09 -18.30 -18.43
N GLU A 72 14.15 -19.58 -18.05
CA GLU A 72 14.81 -20.08 -16.82
C GLU A 72 16.29 -19.66 -16.66
N ASN A 73 16.91 -19.11 -17.71
CA ASN A 73 18.31 -18.77 -17.79
C ASN A 73 18.61 -17.30 -18.10
N VAL A 74 17.62 -16.40 -18.20
CA VAL A 74 17.87 -14.97 -18.45
C VAL A 74 17.68 -14.17 -17.17
N THR A 75 18.79 -13.91 -16.48
CA THR A 75 18.82 -12.95 -15.37
C THR A 75 18.81 -11.54 -15.95
N TYR A 76 17.65 -10.88 -15.99
CA TYR A 76 17.59 -9.46 -16.28
C TYR A 76 18.06 -8.67 -15.06
N VAL A 77 19.30 -8.17 -15.10
CA VAL A 77 19.71 -7.10 -14.18
C VAL A 77 19.14 -5.79 -14.73
N ALA A 78 17.88 -5.51 -14.40
CA ALA A 78 17.34 -4.17 -14.58
C ALA A 78 17.99 -3.28 -13.51
N GLY A 79 19.04 -2.55 -13.88
CA GLY A 79 19.64 -1.54 -13.02
C GLY A 79 18.59 -0.47 -12.76
N GLY A 80 18.02 -0.44 -11.56
CA GLY A 80 17.00 0.50 -11.12
C GLY A 80 17.17 0.81 -9.63
N PHE A 81 16.61 1.93 -9.18
CA PHE A 81 16.64 2.30 -7.77
C PHE A 81 15.35 1.86 -7.09
N VAL A 82 15.48 1.11 -6.00
CA VAL A 82 14.35 0.72 -5.14
C VAL A 82 14.41 1.46 -3.81
N SER A 83 13.26 1.72 -3.21
CA SER A 83 13.18 2.34 -1.88
C SER A 83 13.67 1.34 -0.82
N HIS A 84 14.81 1.60 -0.19
CA HIS A 84 15.40 0.73 0.83
C HIS A 84 14.89 1.06 2.24
N ASN A 85 13.58 1.16 2.46
CA ASN A 85 13.03 1.64 3.75
C ASN A 85 13.45 0.74 4.93
N THR A 86 13.25 -0.57 4.82
CA THR A 86 13.61 -1.52 5.89
C THR A 86 15.13 -1.70 6.03
N ILE A 87 15.83 -1.86 4.91
CA ILE A 87 17.28 -2.09 4.90
C ILE A 87 18.03 -0.83 5.34
N GLY A 88 17.65 0.35 4.84
CA GLY A 88 18.23 1.63 5.21
C GLY A 88 18.08 1.89 6.71
N LEU A 89 16.92 1.56 7.29
CA LEU A 89 16.75 1.62 8.74
C LEU A 89 17.67 0.62 9.48
N MET A 90 17.76 -0.63 9.01
CA MET A 90 18.66 -1.64 9.60
C MET A 90 20.14 -1.21 9.53
N MET A 91 20.51 -0.48 8.49
CA MET A 91 21.86 0.05 8.26
C MET A 91 22.09 1.44 8.88
N ASP A 92 21.12 1.97 9.63
CA ASP A 92 21.18 3.29 10.27
C ASP A 92 21.48 4.43 9.26
N CYS A 93 20.87 4.35 8.08
CA CYS A 93 20.95 5.39 7.06
C CYS A 93 19.92 6.49 7.33
N ASP A 94 20.34 7.75 7.29
CA ASP A 94 19.44 8.91 7.40
C ASP A 94 18.41 8.95 6.26
N THR A 95 18.83 8.57 5.05
CA THR A 95 18.04 8.58 3.81
C THR A 95 17.81 7.18 3.25
N THR A 96 16.72 6.96 2.51
CA THR A 96 16.36 5.66 1.94
C THR A 96 16.48 5.68 0.41
N GLY A 97 17.57 5.12 -0.11
CA GLY A 97 17.87 5.16 -1.54
C GLY A 97 18.18 6.60 -2.00
N VAL A 98 17.43 7.09 -2.99
CA VAL A 98 17.54 8.47 -3.51
C VAL A 98 16.49 9.42 -2.90
N GLU A 99 15.78 8.98 -1.86
CA GLU A 99 14.90 9.88 -1.11
C GLU A 99 15.73 10.92 -0.35
N PRO A 100 15.33 12.21 -0.33
CA PRO A 100 15.86 13.11 0.66
C PRO A 100 15.43 12.62 2.04
N ASP A 101 16.02 13.22 3.07
CA ASP A 101 15.57 12.92 4.40
C ASP A 101 14.10 13.33 4.59
N LEU A 102 13.32 12.54 5.32
CA LEU A 102 11.90 12.82 5.57
C LEU A 102 11.73 14.09 6.40
N ALA A 103 12.48 14.17 7.49
CA ALA A 103 12.57 15.29 8.41
C ALA A 103 13.85 15.12 9.24
N LEU A 104 14.43 16.22 9.73
CA LEU A 104 15.65 16.19 10.55
C LEU A 104 15.44 15.48 11.90
N VAL A 105 14.20 15.49 12.40
CA VAL A 105 13.76 14.72 13.56
C VAL A 105 12.48 13.97 13.19
N LYS A 106 12.47 12.66 13.42
CA LYS A 106 11.36 11.78 13.06
C LYS A 106 10.89 11.00 14.27
N PHE A 107 9.59 10.71 14.34
CA PHE A 107 9.02 9.82 15.35
C PHE A 107 8.50 8.54 14.69
N LYS A 108 9.01 7.39 15.15
CA LYS A 108 8.56 6.07 14.72
C LYS A 108 7.71 5.43 15.81
N LYS A 109 6.47 5.04 15.48
CA LYS A 109 5.63 4.25 16.39
C LYS A 109 6.14 2.81 16.47
N LEU A 110 6.26 2.28 17.68
CA LEU A 110 6.69 0.91 17.93
C LEU A 110 5.50 -0.06 18.02
N VAL A 111 5.72 -1.31 17.61
CA VAL A 111 4.74 -2.38 17.76
C VAL A 111 4.62 -2.70 19.26
N GLY A 112 3.48 -2.37 19.88
CA GLY A 112 3.29 -2.46 21.34
C GLY A 112 3.04 -1.12 22.04
N GLY A 113 3.07 0.00 21.31
CA GLY A 113 2.87 1.34 21.86
C GLY A 113 4.17 2.07 22.15
N GLY A 114 4.11 3.40 22.23
CA GLY A 114 5.27 4.28 22.38
C GLY A 114 5.85 4.78 21.04
N SER A 115 6.71 5.79 21.12
CA SER A 115 7.37 6.43 19.97
C SER A 115 8.87 6.51 20.18
N MET A 116 9.65 6.14 19.17
CA MET A 116 11.10 6.31 19.12
C MET A 116 11.42 7.58 18.33
N GLN A 117 12.26 8.45 18.90
CA GLN A 117 12.80 9.62 18.20
C GLN A 117 14.06 9.22 17.43
N ILE A 118 14.12 9.60 16.15
CA ILE A 118 15.27 9.41 15.27
C ILE A 118 15.74 10.81 14.85
N VAL A 119 16.99 11.13 15.14
CA VAL A 119 17.61 12.42 14.82
C VAL A 119 18.65 12.21 13.74
N ASN A 120 18.64 13.04 12.69
CA ASN A 120 19.57 12.97 11.57
C ASN A 120 21.03 13.09 12.05
N GLN A 121 21.87 12.11 11.69
CA GLN A 121 23.27 12.05 12.10
C GLN A 121 24.22 12.74 11.12
N THR A 122 23.74 13.10 9.93
CA THR A 122 24.51 13.81 8.90
C THR A 122 24.63 15.31 9.15
N VAL A 123 23.71 15.93 9.89
CA VAL A 123 23.73 17.38 10.19
C VAL A 123 25.08 17.88 10.71
N PRO A 124 25.71 17.29 11.76
CA PRO A 124 27.00 17.75 12.26
C PRO A 124 28.11 17.70 11.20
N ARG A 125 28.08 16.68 10.34
CA ARG A 125 29.05 16.52 9.25
C ARG A 125 28.87 17.59 8.18
N ALA A 126 27.62 17.88 7.80
CA ALA A 126 27.30 18.93 6.84
C ALA A 126 27.73 20.32 7.36
N LEU A 127 27.45 20.64 8.63
CA LEU A 127 27.85 21.91 9.23
C LEU A 127 29.37 22.10 9.29
N ARG A 128 30.12 21.05 9.65
CA ARG A 128 31.60 21.11 9.61
C ARG A 128 32.13 21.37 8.19
N ASN A 129 31.53 20.75 7.17
CA ASN A 129 31.91 20.98 5.78
C ASN A 129 31.57 22.40 5.30
N LEU A 130 30.53 23.02 5.87
CA LEU A 130 30.16 24.43 5.63
C LEU A 130 31.04 25.42 6.41
N GLY A 131 31.99 24.95 7.22
CA GLY A 131 32.97 25.78 7.94
C GLY A 131 32.51 26.29 9.30
N TYR A 132 31.46 25.73 9.89
CA TYR A 132 31.01 26.08 11.24
C TYR A 132 31.95 25.51 12.32
N GLN A 133 32.19 26.29 13.37
CA GLN A 133 33.00 25.88 14.51
C GLN A 133 32.26 24.85 15.38
N PRO A 134 32.97 24.01 16.15
CA PRO A 134 32.36 22.95 16.97
C PRO A 134 31.22 23.44 17.87
N GLU A 135 31.39 24.59 18.52
CA GLU A 135 30.38 25.17 19.43
C GLU A 135 29.11 25.62 18.67
N GLN A 136 29.27 26.11 17.43
CA GLN A 136 28.14 26.46 16.58
C GLN A 136 27.42 25.20 16.10
N VAL A 137 28.16 24.14 15.77
CA VAL A 137 27.59 22.84 15.38
C VAL A 137 26.74 22.28 16.52
N GLU A 138 27.27 22.26 17.75
CA GLU A 138 26.54 21.80 18.93
C GLU A 138 25.26 22.60 19.18
N ALA A 139 25.32 23.94 19.07
CA ALA A 139 24.15 24.80 19.25
C ALA A 139 23.06 24.54 18.20
N VAL A 140 23.42 24.35 16.92
CA VAL A 140 22.46 24.04 15.86
C VAL A 140 21.86 22.65 16.04
N VAL A 141 22.67 21.65 16.42
CA VAL A 141 22.19 20.28 16.66
C VAL A 141 21.23 20.24 17.84
N ALA A 142 21.52 20.96 18.93
CA ALA A 142 20.63 21.09 20.07
C ALA A 142 19.29 21.74 19.67
N HIS A 143 19.34 22.81 18.87
CA HIS A 143 18.16 23.48 18.34
C HIS A 143 17.28 22.54 17.52
N ILE A 144 17.89 21.75 16.61
CA ILE A 144 17.17 20.77 15.79
C ILE A 144 16.57 19.66 16.64
N ALA A 145 17.28 19.16 17.66
CA ALA A 145 16.76 18.12 18.54
C ALA A 145 15.50 18.57 19.32
N GLU A 146 15.42 19.86 19.64
CA GLU A 146 14.29 20.47 20.35
C GLU A 146 13.14 20.88 19.41
N HIS A 147 13.43 21.56 18.30
CA HIS A 147 12.44 22.18 17.42
C HIS A 147 12.10 21.36 16.17
N GLY A 148 12.94 20.38 15.82
CA GLY A 148 12.77 19.52 14.65
C GLY A 148 13.16 20.15 13.30
N HIS A 149 13.62 21.41 13.28
CA HIS A 149 13.98 22.16 12.07
C HIS A 149 15.16 23.10 12.30
N VAL A 150 15.70 23.66 11.20
CA VAL A 150 16.83 24.62 11.23
C VAL A 150 16.43 26.09 11.30
N VAL A 151 15.14 26.41 11.14
CA VAL A 151 14.66 27.80 11.16
C VAL A 151 15.02 28.44 12.51
N ASP A 152 15.64 29.62 12.42
CA ASP A 152 16.15 30.41 13.54
C ASP A 152 17.18 29.69 14.43
N ALA A 153 17.82 28.63 13.94
CA ALA A 153 18.87 27.95 14.66
C ALA A 153 20.05 28.90 14.97
N PRO A 154 20.63 28.85 16.20
CA PRO A 154 21.67 29.76 16.62
C PRO A 154 22.88 29.71 15.68
N SER A 155 23.40 30.87 15.31
CA SER A 155 24.58 31.01 14.44
C SER A 155 24.46 30.43 13.02
N LEU A 156 23.34 29.80 12.64
CA LEU A 156 23.14 29.25 11.31
C LEU A 156 22.77 30.36 10.32
N LYS A 157 23.60 30.56 9.31
CA LYS A 157 23.32 31.51 8.23
C LYS A 157 22.12 31.06 7.40
N ARG A 158 21.23 32.01 7.06
CA ARG A 158 20.04 31.78 6.24
C ARG A 158 20.35 31.20 4.86
N GLU A 159 21.49 31.56 4.28
CA GLU A 159 21.97 31.02 3.00
C GLU A 159 22.22 29.50 3.03
N HIS A 160 22.46 28.93 4.22
CA HIS A 160 22.68 27.50 4.41
C HIS A 160 21.41 26.73 4.75
N TYR A 161 20.26 27.39 4.94
CA TYR A 161 19.00 26.70 5.23
C TYR A 161 18.63 25.65 4.18
N PRO A 162 18.74 25.94 2.86
CA PRO A 162 18.37 24.97 1.81
C PRO A 162 19.15 23.66 1.84
N VAL A 163 20.32 23.63 2.48
CA VAL A 163 21.13 22.39 2.63
C VAL A 163 20.42 21.35 3.51
N PHE A 164 19.53 21.80 4.40
CA PHE A 164 18.85 20.98 5.39
C PHE A 164 17.34 20.82 5.10
N ASP A 165 16.87 21.30 3.95
CA ASP A 165 15.48 21.13 3.54
C ASP A 165 15.19 19.63 3.33
N CYS A 166 14.06 19.16 3.87
CA CYS A 166 13.66 17.75 3.88
C CYS A 166 12.46 17.51 2.96
N ALA A 167 11.96 16.27 2.86
CA ALA A 167 10.71 16.00 2.14
C ALA A 167 9.49 16.61 2.82
N MET A 168 9.51 16.73 4.16
CA MET A 168 8.42 17.23 4.98
C MET A 168 8.95 18.11 6.13
N GLY A 169 8.04 18.87 6.77
CA GLY A 169 8.33 19.74 7.91
C GLY A 169 8.25 21.23 7.57
N GLU A 170 8.78 22.07 8.45
CA GLU A 170 8.74 23.54 8.32
C GLU A 170 9.39 24.04 7.03
N ARG A 171 10.43 23.35 6.58
CA ARG A 171 11.10 23.64 5.31
C ARG A 171 11.20 22.38 4.46
N THR A 172 10.59 22.45 3.28
CA THR A 172 10.50 21.32 2.36
C THR A 172 11.20 21.60 1.04
N ILE A 173 11.72 20.53 0.45
CA ILE A 173 12.21 20.55 -0.93
C ILE A 173 11.02 20.76 -1.85
N ALA A 174 11.15 21.72 -2.78
CA ALA A 174 10.10 21.96 -3.77
C ALA A 174 9.82 20.70 -4.62
N PRO A 175 8.56 20.42 -5.03
CA PRO A 175 8.23 19.20 -5.78
C PRO A 175 9.09 18.98 -7.03
N MET A 176 9.36 20.03 -7.80
CA MET A 176 10.24 19.95 -8.97
C MET A 176 11.70 19.63 -8.64
N GLY A 177 12.15 19.88 -7.41
CA GLY A 177 13.45 19.39 -6.92
C GLY A 177 13.52 17.87 -6.90
N HIS A 178 12.44 17.19 -6.50
CA HIS A 178 12.34 15.73 -6.54
C HIS A 178 12.40 15.22 -7.99
N VAL A 179 11.62 15.83 -8.89
CA VAL A 179 11.58 15.47 -10.32
C VAL A 179 12.94 15.64 -10.97
N ARG A 180 13.62 16.78 -10.74
CA ARG A 180 14.96 17.05 -11.30
C ARG A 180 16.01 16.07 -10.79
N MET A 181 15.94 15.70 -9.50
CA MET A 181 16.84 14.67 -8.95
C MET A 181 16.64 13.32 -9.62
N MET A 182 15.38 12.89 -9.80
CA MET A 182 15.08 11.67 -10.55
C MET A 182 15.61 11.75 -11.99
N ALA A 183 15.39 12.88 -12.66
CA ALA A 183 15.79 13.08 -14.04
C ALA A 183 17.31 13.08 -14.23
N ALA A 184 18.06 13.58 -13.24
CA ALA A 184 19.52 13.54 -13.26
C ALA A 184 20.08 12.11 -13.20
N ILE A 185 19.35 11.17 -12.59
CA ILE A 185 19.79 9.79 -12.38
C ILE A 185 19.27 8.85 -13.48
N GLN A 186 18.07 9.12 -14.00
CA GLN A 186 17.36 8.26 -14.94
C GLN A 186 18.18 7.80 -16.18
N PRO A 187 19.09 8.62 -16.78
CA PRO A 187 19.91 8.19 -17.91
C PRO A 187 20.94 7.09 -17.58
N PHE A 188 21.31 6.92 -16.31
CA PHE A 188 22.34 5.97 -15.88
C PHE A 188 21.78 4.59 -15.50
N ILE A 189 20.46 4.40 -15.64
CA ILE A 189 19.77 3.19 -15.19
C ILE A 189 18.83 2.66 -16.27
N SER A 190 18.81 1.34 -16.46
CA SER A 190 17.94 0.68 -17.45
C SER A 190 16.49 0.54 -16.94
N GLY A 191 16.31 0.39 -15.64
CA GLY A 191 15.01 0.41 -14.94
C GLY A 191 14.54 1.81 -14.55
N ALA A 192 13.50 1.86 -13.72
CA ALA A 192 12.92 3.08 -13.17
C ALA A 192 13.46 3.40 -11.76
N ILE A 193 13.00 4.51 -11.19
CA ILE A 193 13.35 4.97 -9.84
C ILE A 193 12.12 4.90 -8.96
N SER A 194 12.15 4.06 -7.92
CA SER A 194 11.15 4.06 -6.85
C SER A 194 11.46 5.20 -5.88
N LYS A 195 11.01 6.40 -6.27
CA LYS A 195 11.18 7.65 -5.53
C LYS A 195 9.91 8.49 -5.58
N THR A 196 9.58 9.11 -4.46
CA THR A 196 8.39 9.91 -4.25
C THR A 196 8.66 11.39 -4.50
N VAL A 197 7.76 12.02 -5.24
CA VAL A 197 7.63 13.48 -5.34
C VAL A 197 6.69 13.93 -4.22
N ASN A 198 7.27 14.44 -3.13
CA ASN A 198 6.49 14.96 -2.01
C ASN A 198 5.96 16.36 -2.36
N MET A 199 4.71 16.61 -1.99
CA MET A 199 3.99 17.84 -2.28
C MET A 199 3.30 18.36 -1.00
N PRO A 200 3.20 19.69 -0.82
CA PRO A 200 2.48 20.26 0.31
C PRO A 200 0.98 19.95 0.22
N GLU A 201 0.28 19.98 1.36
CA GLU A 201 -1.17 19.79 1.44
C GLU A 201 -1.94 20.76 0.52
N SER A 202 -1.43 21.98 0.35
CA SER A 202 -2.00 23.02 -0.52
C SER A 202 -1.87 22.74 -2.02
N ALA A 203 -1.22 21.65 -2.43
CA ALA A 203 -1.04 21.31 -3.83
C ALA A 203 -2.37 21.02 -4.55
N THR A 204 -2.52 21.66 -5.71
CA THR A 204 -3.70 21.57 -6.57
C THR A 204 -3.58 20.45 -7.61
N VAL A 205 -4.69 20.12 -8.26
CA VAL A 205 -4.69 19.16 -9.39
C VAL A 205 -3.82 19.67 -10.54
N ALA A 206 -3.83 20.98 -10.81
CA ALA A 206 -2.98 21.59 -11.84
C ALA A 206 -1.48 21.44 -11.52
N ASP A 207 -1.09 21.56 -10.25
CA ASP A 207 0.30 21.34 -9.84
C ASP A 207 0.72 19.88 -10.06
N ILE A 208 -0.19 18.94 -9.82
CA ILE A 208 0.04 17.50 -10.04
C ILE A 208 0.16 17.19 -11.52
N GLU A 209 -0.72 17.75 -12.36
CA GLU A 209 -0.68 17.62 -13.82
C GLU A 209 0.67 18.12 -14.36
N GLU A 210 1.08 19.31 -13.94
CA GLU A 210 2.35 19.91 -14.35
C GLU A 210 3.55 19.03 -13.95
N ILE A 211 3.55 18.41 -12.77
CA ILE A 211 4.60 17.49 -12.34
C ILE A 211 4.69 16.26 -13.24
N HIS A 212 3.56 15.66 -13.60
CA HIS A 212 3.54 14.51 -14.50
C HIS A 212 4.02 14.92 -15.90
N TYR A 213 3.56 16.06 -16.40
CA TYR A 213 3.97 16.61 -17.69
C TYR A 213 5.48 16.89 -17.75
N GLN A 214 6.03 17.54 -16.72
CA GLN A 214 7.47 17.79 -16.64
C GLN A 214 8.27 16.49 -16.46
N GLY A 215 7.78 15.54 -15.66
CA GLY A 215 8.40 14.23 -15.49
C GLY A 215 8.52 13.48 -16.82
N TRP A 216 7.44 13.45 -17.60
CA TRP A 216 7.44 12.88 -18.96
C TRP A 216 8.44 13.61 -19.88
N LYS A 217 8.42 14.94 -19.90
CA LYS A 217 9.32 15.76 -20.72
C LYS A 217 10.80 15.54 -20.40
N LEU A 218 11.11 15.24 -19.14
CA LEU A 218 12.46 14.94 -18.65
C LEU A 218 12.86 13.47 -18.81
N GLY A 219 12.00 12.63 -19.41
CA GLY A 219 12.30 11.23 -19.72
C GLY A 219 12.22 10.29 -18.52
N LEU A 220 11.47 10.65 -17.47
CA LEU A 220 11.23 9.74 -16.34
C LEU A 220 10.38 8.56 -16.78
N LYS A 221 10.81 7.36 -16.41
CA LYS A 221 10.10 6.10 -16.75
C LYS A 221 8.94 5.81 -15.80
N ALA A 222 9.02 6.33 -14.58
CA ALA A 222 7.98 6.23 -13.56
C ALA A 222 8.02 7.47 -12.67
N LEU A 223 6.85 7.86 -12.16
CA LEU A 223 6.68 8.98 -11.24
C LEU A 223 5.61 8.62 -10.22
N ALA A 224 5.94 8.75 -8.93
CA ALA A 224 5.00 8.56 -7.84
C ALA A 224 4.90 9.87 -7.04
N ILE A 225 3.69 10.33 -6.78
CA ILE A 225 3.43 11.53 -5.98
C ILE A 225 2.96 11.16 -4.58
N TYR A 226 3.26 12.03 -3.62
CA TYR A 226 2.64 12.01 -2.31
C TYR A 226 2.32 13.44 -1.88
N ARG A 227 1.03 13.77 -1.82
CA ARG A 227 0.55 15.03 -1.25
C ARG A 227 0.40 14.87 0.26
N ASP A 228 0.98 15.78 1.02
CA ASP A 228 0.90 15.71 2.47
C ASP A 228 -0.56 15.73 2.95
N ASN A 229 -0.82 15.02 4.04
CA ASN A 229 -2.14 14.83 4.66
C ASN A 229 -3.22 14.22 3.73
N CYS A 230 -2.85 13.59 2.60
CA CYS A 230 -3.82 12.97 1.69
C CYS A 230 -4.35 11.59 2.14
N LYS A 231 -3.78 11.00 3.20
CA LYS A 231 -4.16 9.68 3.75
C LYS A 231 -4.33 9.74 5.27
N VAL A 232 -5.29 8.96 5.78
CA VAL A 232 -5.77 8.96 7.19
C VAL A 232 -4.72 8.51 8.22
N GLY A 233 -3.61 7.89 7.80
CA GLY A 233 -2.53 7.46 8.71
C GLY A 233 -1.15 7.45 8.05
N GLN A 234 -0.17 8.02 8.74
CA GLN A 234 1.24 8.04 8.33
C GLN A 234 2.08 7.24 9.35
N PRO A 235 2.93 6.29 8.91
CA PRO A 235 3.78 5.49 9.81
C PRO A 235 4.95 6.27 10.41
N LEU A 236 5.33 7.38 9.79
CA LEU A 236 6.33 8.34 10.25
C LEU A 236 5.67 9.72 10.33
N SER A 237 5.87 10.44 11.43
CA SER A 237 5.33 11.78 11.61
C SER A 237 6.41 12.75 12.11
N VAL A 238 6.24 14.03 11.76
CA VAL A 238 7.11 15.13 12.21
C VAL A 238 6.66 15.67 13.58
N ALA A 239 5.40 15.45 13.97
CA ALA A 239 4.85 15.97 15.22
C ALA A 239 5.04 15.03 16.43
N LYS A 240 5.36 15.62 17.59
CA LYS A 240 5.35 14.98 18.91
C LYS A 240 3.90 14.92 19.41
N SER A 241 3.37 13.74 19.69
CA SER A 241 2.01 13.60 20.23
C SER A 241 1.96 14.13 21.67
N SER A 242 1.60 15.40 21.87
CA SER A 242 1.45 16.02 23.20
C SER A 242 0.06 15.76 23.75
N SER A 243 -0.08 14.73 24.59
CA SER A 243 -1.24 14.57 25.49
C SER A 243 -0.85 15.05 26.89
N SER A 244 -1.14 16.31 27.21
CA SER A 244 -1.08 16.81 28.59
C SER A 244 -2.45 17.26 29.04
N THR A 245 -2.96 16.53 30.03
CA THR A 245 -4.22 16.64 30.74
C THR A 245 -4.30 17.94 31.54
N THR A 246 -5.36 18.75 31.37
CA THR A 246 -5.86 19.60 32.45
C THR A 246 -7.34 19.91 32.24
N GLU A 247 -8.18 19.41 33.15
CA GLU A 247 -9.59 19.79 33.29
C GLU A 247 -9.69 21.15 34.02
N ALA A 248 -10.48 22.09 33.49
CA ALA A 248 -11.26 23.02 34.29
C ALA A 248 -12.34 23.68 33.42
N SER A 249 -13.59 23.55 33.85
CA SER A 249 -14.81 24.09 33.25
C SER A 249 -15.08 25.55 33.64
N ALA A 250 -15.54 26.39 32.68
CA ALA A 250 -16.81 27.16 32.73
C ALA A 250 -16.87 28.30 31.67
N SER A 251 -17.81 28.15 30.70
CA SER A 251 -18.73 29.11 30.03
C SER A 251 -18.42 30.64 29.99
N VAL A 252 -18.58 31.45 28.93
CA VAL A 252 -19.72 31.68 27.98
C VAL A 252 -19.24 32.54 26.76
N GLU A 253 -19.85 32.33 25.58
CA GLU A 253 -19.98 33.18 24.35
C GLU A 253 -18.77 33.90 23.71
N SER A 254 -18.39 33.51 22.48
CA SER A 254 -18.84 34.17 21.24
C SER A 254 -18.19 33.58 19.99
N THR A 255 -19.01 33.45 18.94
CA THR A 255 -18.68 33.52 17.50
C THR A 255 -17.35 32.92 17.01
N THR A 256 -17.42 31.65 16.62
CA THR A 256 -16.81 30.93 15.47
C THR A 256 -16.40 29.52 15.92
N PRO A 257 -16.63 28.47 15.12
CA PRO A 257 -15.73 27.33 15.19
C PRO A 257 -15.32 26.93 13.77
N THR A 258 -14.06 27.08 13.34
CA THR A 258 -12.86 26.40 13.86
C THR A 258 -13.13 24.92 14.01
N ALA A 259 -12.70 24.14 13.01
CA ALA A 259 -12.82 22.70 12.94
C ALA A 259 -12.26 22.06 14.21
N VAL A 260 -13.15 21.65 15.11
CA VAL A 260 -12.83 20.84 16.27
C VAL A 260 -12.49 19.45 15.74
N ALA A 261 -11.27 18.99 16.03
CA ALA A 261 -10.93 17.58 15.91
C ALA A 261 -11.88 16.77 16.81
N HIS A 262 -12.98 16.30 16.25
CA HIS A 262 -13.85 15.34 16.90
C HIS A 262 -13.08 14.03 17.04
N GLY A 263 -12.46 13.82 18.20
CA GLY A 263 -12.18 12.45 18.63
C GLY A 263 -13.49 11.65 18.60
N PRO A 264 -13.46 10.34 18.29
CA PRO A 264 -14.68 9.55 18.17
C PRO A 264 -15.47 9.62 19.48
N VAL A 265 -16.64 10.26 19.45
CA VAL A 265 -17.55 10.39 20.59
C VAL A 265 -18.47 9.19 20.56
N ARG A 266 -18.52 8.43 21.66
CA ARG A 266 -19.41 7.28 21.78
C ARG A 266 -20.87 7.68 21.66
N LYS A 267 -21.55 7.26 20.61
CA LYS A 267 -23.01 7.34 20.46
C LYS A 267 -23.65 6.19 21.23
N ARG A 268 -24.22 6.47 22.40
CA ARG A 268 -24.93 5.44 23.20
C ARG A 268 -26.29 5.14 22.58
N LEU A 269 -26.67 3.86 22.54
CA LEU A 269 -27.98 3.46 22.08
C LEU A 269 -29.08 3.77 23.13
N PRO A 270 -30.31 4.10 22.68
CA PRO A 270 -31.44 4.33 23.57
C PRO A 270 -31.89 3.04 24.28
N LYS A 271 -32.58 3.19 25.41
CA LYS A 271 -33.07 2.06 26.23
C LYS A 271 -34.06 1.16 25.48
N ARG A 272 -34.82 1.72 24.52
CA ARG A 272 -35.68 0.99 23.57
C ARG A 272 -35.16 1.26 22.18
N ARG A 273 -34.97 0.19 21.40
CA ARG A 273 -34.36 0.23 20.06
C ARG A 273 -34.88 -0.91 19.19
N PRO A 274 -34.89 -0.74 17.86
CA PRO A 274 -35.15 -1.84 16.95
C PRO A 274 -34.02 -2.87 17.01
N SER A 275 -34.39 -4.15 17.00
CA SER A 275 -33.45 -5.27 16.97
C SER A 275 -34.00 -6.41 16.15
N GLN A 276 -33.13 -7.10 15.42
CA GLN A 276 -33.44 -8.31 14.68
C GLN A 276 -32.60 -9.46 15.25
N THR A 277 -33.23 -10.61 15.46
CA THR A 277 -32.54 -11.82 15.90
C THR A 277 -32.72 -12.90 14.85
N ILE A 278 -31.60 -13.46 14.38
CA ILE A 278 -31.54 -14.50 13.37
C ILE A 278 -30.86 -15.72 14.01
N SER A 279 -31.49 -16.87 13.89
CA SER A 279 -30.84 -18.16 14.14
C SER A 279 -30.09 -18.59 12.89
N PHE A 280 -28.89 -19.14 13.05
CA PHE A 280 -28.09 -19.65 11.95
C PHE A 280 -27.36 -20.93 12.35
N SER A 281 -26.92 -21.69 11.35
CA SER A 281 -26.05 -22.85 11.50
C SER A 281 -24.89 -22.75 10.52
N VAL A 282 -23.65 -22.99 10.99
CA VAL A 282 -22.45 -23.02 10.13
C VAL A 282 -21.66 -24.27 10.45
N GLY A 283 -21.48 -25.14 9.46
CA GLY A 283 -20.72 -26.38 9.64
C GLY A 283 -21.30 -27.29 10.74
N GLY A 284 -22.62 -27.24 10.95
CA GLY A 284 -23.32 -28.01 11.99
C GLY A 284 -23.29 -27.38 13.39
N ALA A 285 -22.69 -26.20 13.57
CA ALA A 285 -22.75 -25.44 14.81
C ALA A 285 -23.83 -24.36 14.75
N GLU A 286 -24.78 -24.41 15.69
CA GLU A 286 -25.90 -23.48 15.78
C GLU A 286 -25.58 -22.24 16.63
N GLY A 287 -26.15 -21.09 16.24
CA GLY A 287 -26.01 -19.83 16.95
C GLY A 287 -27.17 -18.86 16.70
N TYR A 288 -27.18 -17.79 17.49
CA TYR A 288 -28.10 -16.67 17.34
C TYR A 288 -27.31 -15.37 17.21
N LEU A 289 -27.60 -14.60 16.16
CA LEU A 289 -27.12 -13.24 15.95
C LEU A 289 -28.27 -12.28 16.28
N THR A 290 -28.06 -11.39 17.24
CA THR A 290 -28.97 -10.27 17.50
C THR A 290 -28.28 -8.97 17.09
N ALA A 291 -28.78 -8.35 16.03
CA ALA A 291 -28.33 -7.04 15.55
C ALA A 291 -29.32 -5.96 16.02
N SER A 292 -28.84 -4.93 16.73
CA SER A 292 -29.66 -3.79 17.14
C SER A 292 -29.20 -2.52 16.47
N SER A 293 -30.16 -1.74 15.98
CA SER A 293 -29.91 -0.54 15.18
C SER A 293 -30.29 0.73 15.92
N TYR A 294 -29.77 1.86 15.45
CA TYR A 294 -30.27 3.17 15.87
C TYR A 294 -31.68 3.39 15.30
N PRO A 295 -32.52 4.24 15.95
CA PRO A 295 -33.84 4.60 15.42
C PRO A 295 -33.79 5.28 14.05
N ASP A 296 -32.70 5.97 13.74
CA ASP A 296 -32.52 6.78 12.52
C ASP A 296 -31.66 6.06 11.46
N ASP A 297 -31.68 4.73 11.46
CA ASP A 297 -30.88 3.84 10.61
C ASP A 297 -29.39 3.71 11.01
N GLY A 298 -28.80 2.55 10.72
CA GLY A 298 -27.42 2.17 11.07
C GLY A 298 -27.29 1.17 12.23
N LEU A 299 -26.39 0.21 12.07
CA LEU A 299 -26.08 -0.83 13.06
C LEU A 299 -25.36 -0.24 14.28
N GLY A 300 -25.86 -0.51 15.49
CA GLY A 300 -25.28 0.02 16.73
C GLY A 300 -24.64 -1.02 17.63
N GLU A 301 -25.16 -2.23 17.67
CA GLU A 301 -24.60 -3.32 18.46
C GLU A 301 -24.99 -4.68 17.88
N ILE A 302 -24.14 -5.68 18.15
CA ILE A 302 -24.37 -7.08 17.83
C ILE A 302 -24.16 -7.92 19.08
N PHE A 303 -24.98 -8.96 19.24
CA PHE A 303 -24.79 -9.99 20.24
C PHE A 303 -24.78 -11.36 19.57
N LEU A 304 -23.81 -12.19 19.96
CA LEU A 304 -23.60 -13.50 19.39
C LEU A 304 -23.75 -14.54 20.49
N LYS A 305 -24.75 -15.40 20.39
CA LYS A 305 -24.91 -16.55 21.29
C LYS A 305 -24.57 -17.82 20.54
N LEU A 306 -23.48 -18.46 20.93
CA LEU A 306 -22.92 -19.64 20.26
C LEU A 306 -22.62 -20.74 21.27
N GLY A 307 -23.04 -21.97 20.95
CA GLY A 307 -22.75 -23.15 21.76
C GLY A 307 -23.41 -23.20 23.13
N LYS A 308 -23.02 -24.20 23.93
CA LYS A 308 -23.51 -24.37 25.32
C LYS A 308 -22.91 -23.30 26.22
N GLN A 309 -23.74 -22.75 27.12
CA GLN A 309 -23.34 -21.75 28.10
C GLN A 309 -22.13 -22.23 28.91
N GLY A 310 -21.10 -21.38 29.04
CA GLY A 310 -19.87 -21.69 29.77
C GLY A 310 -18.76 -22.35 28.93
N SER A 311 -18.95 -22.55 27.62
CA SER A 311 -17.86 -22.96 26.73
C SER A 311 -16.90 -21.81 26.40
N THR A 312 -15.65 -22.13 26.08
CA THR A 312 -14.64 -21.13 25.68
C THR A 312 -15.10 -20.35 24.44
N LEU A 313 -15.72 -21.02 23.47
CA LEU A 313 -16.23 -20.38 22.26
C LEU A 313 -17.37 -19.40 22.59
N ALA A 314 -18.30 -19.77 23.47
CA ALA A 314 -19.36 -18.86 23.93
C ALA A 314 -18.76 -17.61 24.59
N GLY A 315 -17.79 -17.77 25.50
CA GLY A 315 -17.16 -16.64 26.19
C GLY A 315 -16.37 -15.71 25.25
N VAL A 316 -15.63 -16.26 24.29
CA VAL A 316 -14.91 -15.48 23.29
C VAL A 316 -15.87 -14.73 22.37
N MET A 317 -16.97 -15.37 21.95
CA MET A 317 -17.97 -14.75 21.07
C MET A 317 -18.77 -13.66 21.78
N ASP A 318 -19.10 -13.85 23.06
CA ASP A 318 -19.69 -12.80 23.89
C ASP A 318 -18.75 -11.58 23.98
N ALA A 319 -17.48 -11.80 24.32
CA ALA A 319 -16.49 -10.72 24.41
C ALA A 319 -16.25 -10.02 23.05
N PHE A 320 -16.20 -10.78 21.96
CA PHE A 320 -16.06 -10.27 20.60
C PHE A 320 -17.26 -9.40 20.21
N SER A 321 -18.48 -9.86 20.48
CA SER A 321 -19.70 -9.11 20.19
C SER A 321 -19.77 -7.78 20.96
N VAL A 322 -19.29 -7.75 22.21
CA VAL A 322 -19.16 -6.51 22.99
C VAL A 322 -18.12 -5.58 22.39
N ALA A 323 -16.95 -6.08 21.99
CA ALA A 323 -15.87 -5.28 21.41
C ALA A 323 -16.32 -4.61 20.10
N VAL A 324 -16.94 -5.36 19.20
CA VAL A 324 -17.47 -4.84 17.92
C VAL A 324 -18.58 -3.82 18.20
N SER A 325 -19.50 -4.11 19.12
CA SER A 325 -20.57 -3.18 19.50
C SER A 325 -20.04 -1.86 20.05
N VAL A 326 -18.99 -1.89 20.89
CA VAL A 326 -18.35 -0.68 21.39
C VAL A 326 -17.78 0.13 20.22
N ALA A 327 -17.05 -0.52 19.32
CA ALA A 327 -16.44 0.17 18.19
C ALA A 327 -17.45 0.77 17.20
N LEU A 328 -18.56 0.06 16.91
CA LEU A 328 -19.68 0.60 16.12
C LEU A 328 -20.26 1.86 16.79
N GLN A 329 -20.38 1.87 18.13
CA GLN A 329 -20.82 3.06 18.88
C GLN A 329 -19.82 4.22 18.85
N TYR A 330 -18.54 3.96 18.57
CA TYR A 330 -17.52 4.99 18.36
C TYR A 330 -17.39 5.42 16.89
N GLY A 331 -18.25 4.93 16.00
CA GLY A 331 -18.31 5.36 14.61
C GLY A 331 -17.42 4.59 13.65
N VAL A 332 -16.94 3.40 14.03
CA VAL A 332 -16.29 2.50 13.07
C VAL A 332 -17.35 2.00 12.07
N PRO A 333 -17.17 2.18 10.76
CA PRO A 333 -18.19 1.82 9.78
C PRO A 333 -18.23 0.30 9.57
N LEU A 334 -19.40 -0.22 9.22
CA LEU A 334 -19.64 -1.67 9.12
C LEU A 334 -18.86 -2.30 7.96
N ASP A 335 -18.76 -1.62 6.83
CA ASP A 335 -17.98 -2.03 5.65
C ASP A 335 -16.53 -2.42 6.00
N THR A 336 -15.88 -1.66 6.88
CA THR A 336 -14.51 -1.93 7.36
C THR A 336 -14.45 -3.27 8.09
N TYR A 337 -15.47 -3.60 8.89
CA TYR A 337 -15.52 -4.89 9.54
C TYR A 337 -15.81 -6.02 8.57
N VAL A 338 -16.70 -5.79 7.61
CA VAL A 338 -17.01 -6.77 6.56
C VAL A 338 -15.76 -7.09 5.75
N GLU A 339 -15.02 -6.07 5.30
CA GLU A 339 -13.76 -6.22 4.56
C GLU A 339 -12.70 -7.02 5.35
N LYS A 340 -12.59 -6.80 6.66
CA LYS A 340 -11.56 -7.47 7.49
C LYS A 340 -11.92 -8.90 7.88
N PHE A 341 -13.21 -9.20 8.00
CA PHE A 341 -13.68 -10.48 8.52
C PHE A 341 -14.25 -11.42 7.46
N MET A 342 -14.58 -10.91 6.27
CA MET A 342 -14.90 -11.77 5.12
C MET A 342 -13.73 -12.70 4.82
N ASN A 343 -14.03 -13.95 4.46
CA ASN A 343 -13.04 -14.98 4.13
C ASN A 343 -12.10 -15.39 5.27
N MET A 344 -12.31 -14.92 6.50
CA MET A 344 -11.57 -15.40 7.66
C MET A 344 -11.85 -16.90 7.89
N ARG A 345 -10.79 -17.71 8.03
CA ARG A 345 -10.85 -19.18 8.05
C ARG A 345 -10.54 -19.75 9.42
N PHE A 346 -11.52 -20.40 10.05
CA PHE A 346 -11.35 -21.23 11.25
C PHE A 346 -12.64 -22.02 11.52
N GLU A 347 -12.55 -23.12 12.27
CA GLU A 347 -13.71 -23.94 12.62
C GLU A 347 -14.56 -23.28 13.73
N PRO A 348 -15.91 -23.32 13.64
CA PRO A 348 -16.72 -24.07 12.68
C PRO A 348 -16.82 -23.39 11.30
N ALA A 349 -16.64 -24.18 10.23
CA ALA A 349 -16.72 -23.77 8.84
C ALA A 349 -17.48 -24.83 8.03
N GLY A 350 -18.15 -24.43 6.95
CA GLY A 350 -18.86 -25.34 6.06
C GLY A 350 -20.18 -24.80 5.55
N MET A 351 -21.09 -25.72 5.24
CA MET A 351 -22.43 -25.41 4.76
C MET A 351 -23.23 -24.66 5.84
N THR A 352 -24.05 -23.71 5.41
CA THR A 352 -24.97 -22.97 6.28
C THR A 352 -26.42 -23.29 5.96
N ASP A 353 -27.34 -22.84 6.82
CA ASP A 353 -28.78 -22.87 6.61
C ASP A 353 -29.33 -21.61 5.91
N ASP A 354 -28.46 -20.66 5.53
CA ASP A 354 -28.84 -19.41 4.87
C ASP A 354 -28.80 -19.57 3.33
N PRO A 355 -29.92 -19.35 2.63
CA PRO A 355 -29.97 -19.48 1.16
C PRO A 355 -29.06 -18.48 0.43
N ASP A 356 -28.83 -17.29 1.01
CA ASP A 356 -27.94 -16.28 0.44
C ASP A 356 -26.47 -16.64 0.68
N ILE A 357 -26.14 -17.20 1.84
CA ILE A 357 -24.75 -17.48 2.25
C ILE A 357 -24.51 -18.98 2.44
N ARG A 358 -24.70 -19.79 1.39
CA ARG A 358 -24.64 -21.27 1.48
C ARG A 358 -23.36 -21.85 2.09
N MET A 359 -22.20 -21.23 1.88
CA MET A 359 -20.93 -21.71 2.46
C MET A 359 -20.21 -20.59 3.20
N ALA A 360 -19.67 -20.94 4.36
CA ALA A 360 -18.83 -20.05 5.16
C ALA A 360 -17.53 -20.68 5.61
N ASN A 361 -16.48 -19.85 5.60
CA ASN A 361 -15.12 -20.20 5.95
C ASN A 361 -14.87 -20.13 7.47
N SER A 362 -15.76 -19.46 8.19
CA SER A 362 -15.86 -19.46 9.64
C SER A 362 -17.20 -18.88 10.08
N MET A 363 -17.47 -18.96 11.38
CA MET A 363 -18.62 -18.29 11.99
C MET A 363 -18.59 -16.76 11.81
N VAL A 364 -17.41 -16.17 11.99
CA VAL A 364 -17.21 -14.71 11.88
C VAL A 364 -17.41 -14.25 10.44
N ASP A 365 -16.90 -15.02 9.47
CA ASP A 365 -17.13 -14.79 8.05
C ASP A 365 -18.63 -14.82 7.68
N TYR A 366 -19.38 -15.79 8.20
CA TYR A 366 -20.85 -15.83 8.01
C TYR A 366 -21.53 -14.58 8.58
N ILE A 367 -21.23 -14.23 9.84
CA ILE A 367 -21.87 -13.11 10.55
C ILE A 367 -21.70 -11.79 9.78
N PHE A 368 -20.48 -11.47 9.35
CA PHE A 368 -20.25 -10.19 8.68
C PHE A 368 -20.79 -10.17 7.24
N ARG A 369 -20.82 -11.31 6.54
CA ARG A 369 -21.52 -11.38 5.24
C ARG A 369 -23.04 -11.23 5.39
N ARG A 370 -23.64 -11.77 6.46
CA ARG A 370 -25.07 -11.59 6.76
C ARG A 370 -25.39 -10.15 7.13
N LEU A 371 -24.58 -9.54 8.00
CA LEU A 371 -24.71 -8.11 8.34
C LEU A 371 -24.54 -7.19 7.12
N ALA A 372 -23.67 -7.55 6.17
CA ALA A 372 -23.54 -6.82 4.91
C ALA A 372 -24.82 -6.87 4.07
N LEU A 373 -25.45 -8.04 3.96
CA LEU A 373 -26.73 -8.17 3.25
C LEU A 373 -27.87 -7.38 3.92
N ASP A 374 -27.86 -7.31 5.26
CA ASP A 374 -28.95 -6.69 6.02
C ASP A 374 -28.81 -5.17 6.16
N PHE A 375 -27.57 -4.64 6.21
CA PHE A 375 -27.32 -3.25 6.58
C PHE A 375 -26.50 -2.44 5.56
N LEU A 376 -25.84 -3.06 4.57
CA LEU A 376 -25.11 -2.31 3.54
C LEU A 376 -25.95 -2.10 2.28
N PRO A 377 -25.88 -0.90 1.66
CA PRO A 377 -26.46 -0.66 0.33
C PRO A 377 -25.92 -1.62 -0.72
N TYR A 378 -26.72 -1.88 -1.76
CA TYR A 378 -26.36 -2.79 -2.86
C TYR A 378 -24.98 -2.49 -3.46
N GLU A 379 -24.68 -1.23 -3.78
CA GLU A 379 -23.40 -0.83 -4.38
C GLU A 379 -22.21 -1.22 -3.49
N GLN A 380 -22.26 -0.87 -2.19
CA GLN A 380 -21.17 -1.14 -1.26
C GLN A 380 -20.93 -2.63 -1.04
N ARG A 381 -21.98 -3.45 -1.00
CA ARG A 381 -21.82 -4.90 -0.85
C ARG A 381 -21.47 -5.59 -2.16
N ALA A 382 -21.84 -5.03 -3.32
CA ALA A 382 -21.44 -5.53 -4.63
C ALA A 382 -19.92 -5.37 -4.85
N ASP A 383 -19.34 -4.24 -4.43
CA ASP A 383 -17.88 -4.00 -4.44
C ASP A 383 -17.12 -5.03 -3.59
N LEU A 384 -17.76 -5.50 -2.53
CA LEU A 384 -17.25 -6.54 -1.63
C LEU A 384 -17.54 -7.97 -2.12
N GLY A 385 -18.18 -8.13 -3.29
CA GLY A 385 -18.55 -9.43 -3.85
C GLY A 385 -19.67 -10.17 -3.10
N ILE A 386 -20.46 -9.45 -2.29
CA ILE A 386 -21.53 -10.02 -1.46
C ILE A 386 -22.89 -9.78 -2.13
N PHE A 387 -23.45 -10.86 -2.66
CA PHE A 387 -24.71 -10.87 -3.39
C PHE A 387 -25.71 -11.85 -2.78
N THR A 388 -27.00 -11.51 -2.83
CA THR A 388 -28.09 -12.44 -2.49
C THR A 388 -28.13 -13.61 -3.49
N ALA A 389 -28.88 -14.66 -3.17
CA ALA A 389 -29.11 -15.76 -4.11
C ALA A 389 -29.77 -15.27 -5.41
N ALA A 390 -30.76 -14.39 -5.30
CA ALA A 390 -31.48 -13.84 -6.46
C ALA A 390 -30.58 -12.99 -7.36
N GLU A 391 -29.74 -12.13 -6.79
CA GLU A 391 -28.82 -11.27 -7.55
C GLU A 391 -27.74 -12.06 -8.27
N ARG A 392 -27.23 -13.13 -7.65
CA ARG A 392 -26.29 -14.04 -8.34
C ARG A 392 -26.96 -14.75 -9.51
N THR A 393 -28.22 -15.17 -9.35
CA THR A 393 -28.98 -15.75 -10.45
C THR A 393 -29.21 -14.74 -11.57
N ALA A 394 -29.56 -13.49 -11.24
CA ALA A 394 -29.71 -12.41 -12.21
C ALA A 394 -28.39 -12.12 -12.97
N GLN A 395 -27.25 -12.06 -12.28
CA GLN A 395 -25.93 -11.89 -12.90
C GLN A 395 -25.57 -13.01 -13.88
N VAL A 396 -25.92 -14.25 -13.55
CA VAL A 396 -25.68 -15.40 -14.44
C VAL A 396 -26.62 -15.38 -15.65
N ASN A 397 -27.85 -14.94 -15.46
CA ASN A 397 -28.86 -14.87 -16.52
C ASN A 397 -28.73 -13.62 -17.42
N GLY A 398 -27.95 -12.62 -17.01
CA GLY A 398 -27.82 -11.35 -17.72
C GLY A 398 -29.02 -10.42 -17.53
N ASP A 399 -29.77 -10.58 -16.44
CA ASP A 399 -30.91 -9.72 -16.10
C ASP A 399 -30.45 -8.37 -15.51
N PRO A 400 -31.20 -7.27 -15.73
CA PRO A 400 -30.85 -5.95 -15.18
C PRO A 400 -30.78 -5.96 -13.65
N LEU A 401 -29.68 -5.46 -13.10
CA LEU A 401 -29.46 -5.37 -11.66
C LEU A 401 -30.11 -4.10 -11.07
N PRO A 402 -30.40 -4.06 -9.75
CA PRO A 402 -31.15 -2.96 -9.12
C PRO A 402 -30.55 -1.55 -9.27
N SER A 403 -29.27 -1.43 -9.66
CA SER A 403 -28.54 -0.15 -9.80
C SER A 403 -28.36 0.32 -11.24
N GLU A 404 -28.84 -0.41 -12.25
CA GLU A 404 -28.81 0.09 -13.63
C GLU A 404 -29.94 1.11 -13.83
N VAL A 405 -29.60 2.38 -13.56
CA VAL A 405 -30.42 3.52 -13.98
C VAL A 405 -30.47 3.48 -15.50
N ASP A 406 -31.68 3.45 -16.07
CA ASP A 406 -31.93 3.44 -17.51
C ASP A 406 -31.44 4.74 -18.17
N LEU A 407 -30.15 4.74 -18.54
CA LEU A 407 -29.47 5.83 -19.24
C LEU A 407 -30.07 6.09 -20.63
N VAL A 408 -30.74 5.08 -21.22
CA VAL A 408 -31.38 5.19 -22.55
C VAL A 408 -32.68 5.99 -22.45
N GLY A 409 -33.43 5.83 -21.36
CA GLY A 409 -34.62 6.64 -21.07
C GLY A 409 -34.31 8.13 -20.91
N LEU A 410 -33.20 8.46 -20.23
CA LEU A 410 -32.77 9.86 -19.98
C LEU A 410 -32.23 10.59 -21.21
N ALA A 411 -31.67 9.86 -22.19
CA ALA A 411 -31.13 10.43 -23.43
C ALA A 411 -32.21 10.91 -24.42
N SER A 412 -33.48 10.54 -24.22
CA SER A 412 -34.58 10.81 -25.16
C SER A 412 -35.26 12.18 -25.00
N SER A 413 -34.78 13.03 -24.08
CA SER A 413 -35.44 14.31 -23.71
C SER A 413 -34.60 15.56 -24.04
N ALA A 414 -33.98 15.62 -25.21
CA ALA A 414 -33.37 16.85 -25.71
C ALA A 414 -33.76 17.09 -27.18
N PRO A 415 -34.46 18.20 -27.51
CA PRO A 415 -34.85 18.47 -28.90
C PRO A 415 -33.64 19.00 -29.67
N LEU A 416 -33.16 18.25 -30.65
CA LEU A 416 -32.17 18.72 -31.62
C LEU A 416 -32.88 19.38 -32.80
N THR A 417 -32.60 20.67 -33.00
CA THR A 417 -32.98 21.44 -34.19
C THR A 417 -32.21 20.93 -35.41
N GLU A 418 -32.95 20.58 -36.46
CA GLU A 418 -32.40 20.19 -37.76
C GLU A 418 -31.72 21.35 -38.48
N SER A 419 -30.56 21.08 -39.09
CA SER A 419 -30.08 21.84 -40.23
C SER A 419 -29.40 20.90 -41.23
N ALA A 420 -29.73 21.14 -42.49
CA ALA A 420 -29.66 20.21 -43.61
C ALA A 420 -28.32 20.13 -44.35
N ASP A 421 -28.25 19.08 -45.17
CA ASP A 421 -27.53 18.91 -46.44
C ASP A 421 -26.01 18.69 -46.45
N SER A 422 -25.58 17.49 -46.85
CA SER A 422 -25.30 17.23 -48.28
C SER A 422 -24.87 15.78 -48.53
N THR A 423 -25.22 15.31 -49.71
CA THR A 423 -25.15 13.94 -50.22
C THR A 423 -23.79 13.63 -50.85
N VAL A 424 -23.17 12.50 -50.47
CA VAL A 424 -22.28 11.72 -51.36
C VAL A 424 -22.53 10.22 -51.14
N LYS A 425 -22.81 9.50 -52.23
CA LYS A 425 -23.03 8.05 -52.26
C LYS A 425 -21.72 7.30 -52.52
N SER A 426 -21.74 6.08 -51.96
CA SER A 426 -21.09 4.82 -52.36
C SER A 426 -19.59 4.62 -52.11
N GLY A 427 -19.34 3.65 -51.25
CA GLY A 427 -18.10 2.91 -51.10
C GLY A 427 -18.23 1.95 -49.92
N GLU A 428 -18.92 0.83 -50.10
CA GLU A 428 -18.97 -0.26 -49.12
C GLU A 428 -17.53 -0.75 -48.83
N PHE A 429 -17.05 -0.45 -47.64
CA PHE A 429 -16.02 -1.23 -46.96
C PHE A 429 -16.61 -1.69 -45.64
N GLN A 430 -16.84 -2.99 -45.51
CA GLN A 430 -17.10 -3.61 -44.21
C GLN A 430 -15.89 -3.37 -43.33
N ARG A 431 -16.04 -2.50 -42.34
CA ARG A 431 -15.11 -2.36 -41.22
C ARG A 431 -15.74 -3.15 -40.08
N GLU A 432 -15.09 -4.25 -39.68
CA GLU A 432 -15.43 -4.94 -38.44
C GLU A 432 -15.42 -3.94 -37.27
N PRO A 433 -16.34 -4.05 -36.31
CA PRO A 433 -16.37 -3.16 -35.16
C PRO A 433 -15.09 -3.35 -34.34
N VAL A 434 -14.34 -2.26 -34.19
CA VAL A 434 -13.29 -2.14 -33.19
C VAL A 434 -13.99 -2.10 -31.83
N PRO A 435 -13.64 -2.95 -30.85
CA PRO A 435 -14.22 -2.88 -29.52
C PRO A 435 -13.85 -1.54 -28.87
N GLU A 436 -14.81 -0.92 -28.20
CA GLU A 436 -14.61 0.32 -27.44
C GLU A 436 -13.50 0.13 -26.37
N PRO A 437 -12.72 1.19 -26.07
CA PRO A 437 -11.68 1.09 -25.06
C PRO A 437 -12.31 1.00 -23.67
N HIS A 438 -12.18 -0.15 -23.03
CA HIS A 438 -12.44 -0.29 -21.60
C HIS A 438 -11.36 0.49 -20.82
N GLU A 439 -11.78 1.51 -20.07
CA GLU A 439 -10.93 2.16 -19.07
C GLU A 439 -10.68 1.17 -17.92
N LEU A 440 -9.41 0.81 -17.71
CA LEU A 440 -8.99 -0.12 -16.66
C LEU A 440 -8.41 0.69 -15.50
N GLY A 441 -9.06 0.65 -14.34
CA GLY A 441 -8.72 1.44 -13.16
C GLY A 441 -7.80 0.72 -12.17
N SER A 442 -7.54 -0.58 -12.36
CA SER A 442 -6.86 -1.40 -11.36
C SER A 442 -6.03 -2.55 -11.95
N SER A 443 -4.90 -2.88 -11.30
CA SER A 443 -4.08 -4.06 -11.61
C SER A 443 -4.84 -5.38 -11.43
N THR A 444 -5.94 -5.38 -10.66
CA THR A 444 -6.80 -6.54 -10.44
C THR A 444 -7.70 -6.80 -11.66
N GLU A 445 -8.23 -5.74 -12.29
CA GLU A 445 -9.05 -5.86 -13.50
C GLU A 445 -8.21 -6.37 -14.70
N LEU A 446 -6.95 -5.96 -14.79
CA LEU A 446 -6.01 -6.45 -15.81
C LEU A 446 -5.72 -7.96 -15.64
N LEU A 447 -5.64 -8.45 -14.40
CA LEU A 447 -5.41 -9.86 -14.07
C LEU A 447 -6.64 -10.72 -14.39
N GLU A 448 -7.85 -10.21 -14.17
CA GLU A 448 -9.11 -10.87 -14.50
C GLU A 448 -9.36 -10.97 -16.02
N LEU A 449 -8.88 -9.98 -16.78
CA LEU A 449 -8.99 -9.95 -18.25
C LEU A 449 -8.02 -10.91 -18.93
N ILE A 450 -6.83 -11.12 -18.36
CA ILE A 450 -5.77 -11.99 -18.92
C ILE A 450 -5.97 -13.46 -18.54
N GLN A 451 -6.44 -13.76 -17.33
CA GLN A 451 -6.54 -15.14 -16.82
C GLN A 451 -7.97 -15.70 -16.79
N GLY A 452 -8.97 -14.89 -17.14
CA GLY A 452 -10.37 -15.15 -16.83
C GLY A 452 -10.62 -15.14 -15.31
N LYS A 453 -11.89 -15.14 -14.90
CA LYS A 453 -12.35 -15.13 -13.49
C LYS A 453 -12.00 -16.41 -12.70
N ALA A 454 -10.74 -16.84 -12.69
CA ALA A 454 -10.30 -18.15 -12.17
C ALA A 454 -8.90 -18.15 -11.53
N ALA A 455 -8.43 -17.01 -10.99
CA ALA A 455 -7.17 -16.97 -10.23
C ALA A 455 -7.23 -17.87 -8.97
N ASP A 456 -8.38 -17.99 -8.31
CA ASP A 456 -8.56 -18.66 -7.00
C ASP A 456 -9.25 -20.04 -7.04
N ALA A 457 -9.31 -20.71 -8.20
CA ALA A 457 -9.98 -22.00 -8.28
C ALA A 457 -9.19 -23.13 -7.54
N PRO A 458 -9.86 -23.99 -6.74
CA PRO A 458 -9.22 -25.02 -5.93
C PRO A 458 -8.58 -26.12 -6.79
N LEU A 459 -7.59 -26.83 -6.22
CA LEU A 459 -7.02 -28.02 -6.83
C LEU A 459 -7.93 -29.23 -6.57
N CYS A 460 -8.07 -30.10 -7.57
CA CYS A 460 -8.88 -31.30 -7.47
C CYS A 460 -8.32 -32.26 -6.41
N PHE A 461 -9.14 -32.66 -5.44
CA PHE A 461 -8.76 -33.62 -4.40
C PHE A 461 -8.41 -35.01 -4.94
N THR A 462 -8.84 -35.35 -6.16
CA THR A 462 -8.57 -36.65 -6.78
C THR A 462 -7.28 -36.69 -7.59
N CYS A 463 -6.95 -35.62 -8.32
CA CYS A 463 -5.82 -35.63 -9.26
C CYS A 463 -4.90 -34.39 -9.18
N GLY A 464 -5.16 -33.44 -8.28
CA GLY A 464 -4.32 -32.26 -8.07
C GLY A 464 -4.38 -31.21 -9.17
N THR A 465 -5.17 -31.42 -10.23
CA THR A 465 -5.32 -30.45 -11.33
C THR A 465 -6.22 -29.29 -10.89
N LYS A 466 -5.86 -28.05 -11.26
CA LYS A 466 -6.64 -26.85 -10.94
C LYS A 466 -8.03 -26.97 -11.56
N MET A 467 -9.07 -26.84 -10.73
CA MET A 467 -10.44 -27.03 -11.17
C MET A 467 -10.98 -25.76 -11.81
N ARG A 468 -11.99 -25.88 -12.68
CA ARG A 468 -12.65 -24.75 -13.34
C ARG A 468 -13.98 -24.46 -12.65
N PRO A 469 -14.34 -23.19 -12.41
CA PRO A 469 -15.65 -22.84 -11.87
C PRO A 469 -16.77 -23.27 -12.81
N ALA A 470 -17.78 -23.93 -12.26
CA ALA A 470 -19.00 -24.38 -12.91
C ALA A 470 -20.18 -24.06 -11.97
N GLY A 471 -20.66 -22.81 -12.03
CA GLY A 471 -21.67 -22.30 -11.08
C GLY A 471 -21.11 -22.14 -9.67
N SER A 472 -21.80 -22.67 -8.65
CA SER A 472 -21.32 -22.70 -7.26
C SER A 472 -20.34 -23.82 -6.94
N CYS A 473 -20.05 -24.68 -7.92
CA CYS A 473 -19.13 -25.80 -7.80
C CYS A 473 -17.94 -25.62 -8.72
N TYR A 474 -17.00 -26.55 -8.63
CA TYR A 474 -15.86 -26.67 -9.50
C TYR A 474 -15.88 -28.02 -10.21
N VAL A 475 -15.50 -28.03 -11.49
CA VAL A 475 -15.32 -29.24 -12.29
C VAL A 475 -13.84 -29.41 -12.58
N CYS A 476 -13.31 -30.61 -12.36
CA CYS A 476 -11.94 -30.94 -12.74
C CYS A 476 -11.89 -31.38 -14.20
N GLU A 477 -11.19 -30.64 -15.06
CA GLU A 477 -11.02 -31.02 -16.47
C GLU A 477 -10.11 -32.25 -16.66
N GLY A 478 -9.25 -32.57 -15.68
CA GLY A 478 -8.33 -33.71 -15.74
C GLY A 478 -8.97 -35.07 -15.45
N CYS A 479 -9.91 -35.15 -14.51
CA CYS A 479 -10.54 -36.43 -14.13
C CYS A 479 -12.07 -36.42 -14.10
N GLY A 480 -12.71 -35.30 -14.47
CA GLY A 480 -14.18 -35.15 -14.51
C GLY A 480 -14.85 -35.08 -13.14
N SER A 481 -14.09 -35.14 -12.04
CA SER A 481 -14.63 -35.05 -10.68
C SER A 481 -15.14 -33.65 -10.38
N THR A 482 -16.32 -33.55 -9.76
CA THR A 482 -16.96 -32.27 -9.42
C THR A 482 -16.88 -32.05 -7.91
N SER A 483 -16.79 -30.78 -7.48
CA SER A 483 -16.77 -30.42 -6.05
C SER A 483 -18.18 -30.47 -5.40
N GLY A 484 -19.13 -31.19 -5.99
CA GLY A 484 -20.49 -31.36 -5.45
C GLY A 484 -21.64 -30.94 -6.35
N CYS A 485 -21.44 -30.77 -7.67
CA CYS A 485 -22.54 -30.59 -8.62
C CYS A 485 -22.75 -31.89 -9.41
N SER A 486 -23.96 -32.45 -9.32
CA SER A 486 -24.45 -33.53 -10.19
C SER A 486 -25.05 -32.99 -11.47
#